data_AF-A0A7S2YH63-F1
#
_entry.id   AF-A0A7S2YH63-F1
#
_cell.length_a   1.000
_cell.length_b   1.000
_cell.length_c   1.000
_cell.angle_alpha   90.00
_cell.angle_beta   90.00
_cell.angle_gamma   90.00
#
_symmetry.space_group_name_H-M   'P 1'
#
loop_
_entity.id
_entity.type
_entity.pdbx_description
1 polymer ?
#
loop_
_entity_poly.entity_id
_entity_poly.type
_entity_poly.pdbx_seq_one_letter_code
_entity_poly.pdbx_strand_id
1 'polypeptide(L)'
;TETCNVAGFLGHGASLTSILYNGSLAWYFYLTIVQEYRHEDIQSTWYLEPAMHALPWLVGWSTAAALWPLEYYNPIGWTCWIGSYPPGCSDTTYPCTRGATQVDAYRWAFFHAQAWFVFAVAGITLGAIYLTVRKREAVMEQYAFAHRSSSLRGPRTTPQPSTLAQRVAIQACLYQFFFFLTWVFPMMQFV
;
A
#
# COMPACT_ATOMS: atom_id res chain seq x y z
N THR A 1 28.04 7.89 -12.30
CA THR A 1 26.65 8.34 -12.59
C THR A 1 25.80 7.20 -13.11
N GLU A 2 26.27 6.40 -14.07
CA GLU A 2 25.50 5.27 -14.63
C GLU A 2 24.96 4.27 -13.60
N THR A 3 25.80 3.85 -12.64
CA THR A 3 25.36 2.95 -11.56
C THR A 3 24.20 3.55 -10.75
N CYS A 4 24.16 4.88 -10.63
CA CYS A 4 23.12 5.59 -9.90
C CYS A 4 21.81 5.68 -10.68
N ASN A 5 21.88 5.80 -12.01
CA ASN A 5 20.69 5.73 -12.87
C ASN A 5 19.99 4.38 -12.72
N VAL A 6 20.76 3.29 -12.84
CA VAL A 6 20.24 1.93 -12.70
C VAL A 6 19.68 1.71 -11.29
N ALA A 7 20.43 2.07 -10.25
CA ALA A 7 19.99 1.91 -8.86
C ALA A 7 18.72 2.72 -8.55
N GLY A 8 18.67 3.99 -9.00
CA GLY A 8 17.51 4.86 -8.80
C GLY A 8 16.27 4.39 -9.56
N PHE A 9 16.43 3.92 -10.80
CA PHE A 9 15.35 3.35 -11.59
C PHE A 9 14.74 2.10 -10.95
N LEU A 10 15.59 1.14 -10.58
CA LEU A 10 15.14 -0.09 -9.91
C LEU A 10 14.53 0.24 -8.55
N GLY A 11 15.16 1.12 -7.77
CA GLY A 11 14.69 1.55 -6.47
C GLY A 11 13.32 2.23 -6.53
N HIS A 12 13.14 3.19 -7.45
CA HIS A 12 11.87 3.90 -7.66
C HIS A 12 10.77 2.95 -8.14
N GLY A 13 11.03 2.22 -9.22
CA GLY A 13 10.06 1.30 -9.82
C GLY A 13 9.58 0.24 -8.85
N ALA A 14 10.51 -0.42 -8.14
CA ALA A 14 10.19 -1.45 -7.16
C ALA A 14 9.47 -0.88 -5.93
N SER A 15 9.93 0.26 -5.40
CA SER A 15 9.33 0.88 -4.20
C SER A 15 7.88 1.28 -4.46
N LEU A 16 7.64 2.00 -5.55
CA LEU A 16 6.30 2.47 -5.89
C LEU A 16 5.36 1.31 -6.25
N THR A 17 5.85 0.32 -7.00
CA THR A 17 5.09 -0.91 -7.29
C THR A 17 4.69 -1.61 -5.99
N SER A 18 5.61 -1.77 -5.04
CA SER A 18 5.34 -2.38 -3.74
C SER A 18 4.26 -1.63 -2.94
N ILE A 19 4.31 -0.30 -2.93
CA ILE A 19 3.30 0.53 -2.27
C ILE A 19 1.92 0.32 -2.92
N LEU A 20 1.82 0.45 -4.24
CA LEU A 20 0.57 0.26 -4.99
C LEU A 20 0.00 -1.15 -4.85
N TYR A 21 0.87 -2.16 -4.77
CA TYR A 21 0.45 -3.54 -4.58
C TYR A 21 -0.15 -3.77 -3.18
N ASN A 22 0.39 -3.11 -2.15
CA ASN A 22 -0.22 -3.11 -0.82
C ASN A 22 -1.61 -2.44 -0.83
N GLY A 23 -1.77 -1.35 -1.59
CA GLY A 23 -3.09 -0.75 -1.83
C GLY A 23 -4.06 -1.72 -2.50
N SER A 24 -3.60 -2.47 -3.50
CA SER A 24 -4.39 -3.49 -4.20
C SER A 24 -4.79 -4.63 -3.25
N LEU A 25 -3.88 -5.08 -2.38
CA LEU A 25 -4.19 -6.09 -1.37
C LEU A 25 -5.23 -5.61 -0.36
N ALA A 26 -5.12 -4.37 0.12
CA ALA A 26 -6.12 -3.77 1.01
C ALA A 26 -7.51 -3.70 0.34
N TRP A 27 -7.54 -3.34 -0.95
CA TRP A 27 -8.77 -3.35 -1.74
C TRP A 27 -9.35 -4.75 -1.90
N TYR A 28 -8.51 -5.77 -2.14
CA TYR A 28 -8.95 -7.18 -2.22
C TYR A 28 -9.64 -7.63 -0.92
N PHE A 29 -9.04 -7.33 0.23
CA PHE A 29 -9.65 -7.65 1.52
C PHE A 29 -10.94 -6.89 1.76
N TYR A 30 -11.03 -5.65 1.29
CA TYR A 30 -12.27 -4.89 1.39
C TYR A 30 -13.40 -5.55 0.59
N LEU A 31 -13.13 -5.94 -0.66
CA LEU A 31 -14.12 -6.62 -1.51
C LEU A 31 -14.58 -7.95 -0.89
N THR A 32 -13.64 -8.77 -0.42
CA THR A 32 -13.96 -10.10 0.12
C THR A 32 -14.63 -10.04 1.49
N ILE A 33 -14.20 -9.16 2.41
CA ILE A 33 -14.72 -9.12 3.78
C ILE A 33 -15.94 -8.21 3.88
N VAL A 34 -15.88 -7.00 3.33
CA VAL A 34 -16.94 -5.99 3.49
C VAL A 34 -18.02 -6.15 2.44
N GLN A 35 -17.63 -6.33 1.17
CA GLN A 35 -18.59 -6.50 0.07
C GLN A 35 -19.02 -7.96 -0.13
N GLU A 36 -18.45 -8.89 0.62
CA GLU A 36 -18.79 -10.33 0.56
C GLU A 36 -18.60 -10.94 -0.84
N TYR A 37 -17.70 -10.37 -1.66
CA TYR A 37 -17.35 -10.95 -2.96
C TYR A 37 -16.72 -12.32 -2.75
N ARG A 38 -17.29 -13.34 -3.39
CA ARG A 38 -16.69 -14.67 -3.41
C ARG A 38 -15.56 -14.71 -4.42
N HIS A 39 -14.70 -15.71 -4.28
CA HIS A 39 -13.61 -15.91 -5.23
C HIS A 39 -14.14 -16.09 -6.66
N GLU A 40 -15.28 -16.76 -6.83
CA GLU A 40 -15.93 -16.90 -8.15
C GLU A 40 -16.43 -15.55 -8.70
N ASP A 41 -16.89 -14.64 -7.84
CA ASP A 41 -17.39 -13.33 -8.25
C ASP A 41 -16.22 -12.42 -8.71
N ILE A 42 -15.06 -12.53 -8.04
CA ILE A 42 -13.83 -11.83 -8.45
C ILE A 42 -13.29 -12.42 -9.75
N GLN A 43 -13.23 -13.75 -9.87
CA GLN A 43 -12.74 -14.43 -11.08
C GLN A 43 -13.66 -14.23 -12.28
N SER A 44 -14.98 -14.22 -12.07
CA SER A 44 -15.95 -13.95 -13.15
C SER A 44 -15.87 -12.51 -13.64
N THR A 45 -15.42 -11.58 -12.80
CA THR A 45 -15.12 -10.21 -13.20
C THR A 45 -13.72 -10.13 -13.80
N TRP A 46 -13.62 -10.51 -15.07
CA TRP A 46 -12.36 -10.74 -15.81
C TRP A 46 -11.30 -9.63 -15.71
N TYR A 47 -11.67 -8.39 -15.40
CA TYR A 47 -10.75 -7.26 -15.32
C TYR A 47 -10.24 -6.96 -13.90
N LEU A 48 -10.86 -7.46 -12.83
CA LEU A 48 -10.48 -7.08 -11.45
C LEU A 48 -9.10 -7.58 -11.08
N GLU A 49 -8.87 -8.89 -11.12
CA GLU A 49 -7.59 -9.49 -10.75
C GLU A 49 -6.43 -8.99 -11.64
N PRO A 50 -6.55 -8.99 -12.98
CA PRO A 50 -5.51 -8.41 -13.83
C PRO A 50 -5.24 -6.94 -13.54
N ALA A 51 -6.27 -6.11 -13.26
CA ALA A 51 -6.06 -4.70 -12.93
C ALA A 51 -5.29 -4.53 -11.61
N MET A 52 -5.57 -5.35 -10.60
CA MET A 52 -4.90 -5.31 -9.29
C MET A 52 -3.40 -5.65 -9.37
N HIS A 53 -2.98 -6.40 -10.39
CA HIS A 53 -1.57 -6.67 -10.65
C HIS A 53 -0.96 -5.68 -11.66
N ALA A 54 -1.67 -5.40 -12.75
CA ALA A 54 -1.16 -4.57 -13.83
C ALA A 54 -1.01 -3.10 -13.40
N LEU A 55 -1.94 -2.54 -12.63
CA LEU A 55 -1.86 -1.13 -12.21
C LEU A 55 -0.59 -0.83 -11.40
N PRO A 56 -0.24 -1.59 -10.33
CA PRO A 56 1.02 -1.38 -9.62
C PRO A 56 2.26 -1.42 -10.52
N TRP A 57 2.35 -2.42 -11.41
CA TRP A 57 3.48 -2.57 -12.32
C TRP A 57 3.55 -1.44 -13.34
N LEU A 58 2.44 -1.14 -14.01
CA LEU A 58 2.40 -0.12 -15.04
C LEU A 58 2.71 1.25 -14.45
N VAL A 59 2.09 1.65 -13.34
CA VAL A 59 2.33 2.96 -12.72
C VAL A 59 3.74 3.05 -12.13
N GLY A 60 4.18 2.02 -11.40
CA GLY A 60 5.52 1.98 -10.80
C GLY A 60 6.64 2.10 -11.82
N TRP A 61 6.61 1.28 -12.87
CA TRP A 61 7.68 1.25 -13.87
C TRP A 61 7.54 2.32 -14.94
N SER A 62 6.33 2.77 -15.29
CA SER A 62 6.18 3.89 -16.25
C SER A 62 6.69 5.20 -15.68
N THR A 63 6.41 5.50 -14.41
CA THR A 63 6.98 6.68 -13.74
C THR A 63 8.50 6.56 -13.62
N ALA A 64 9.02 5.35 -13.36
CA ALA A 64 10.46 5.12 -13.34
C ALA A 64 11.10 5.42 -14.72
N ALA A 65 10.49 4.88 -15.77
CA ALA A 65 10.97 5.05 -17.15
C ALA A 65 10.86 6.50 -17.61
N ALA A 66 9.83 7.23 -17.21
CA ALA A 66 9.65 8.64 -17.54
C ALA A 66 10.75 9.55 -16.93
N LEU A 67 11.30 9.17 -15.77
CA LEU A 67 12.38 9.90 -15.10
C LEU A 67 13.78 9.60 -15.66
N TRP A 68 13.92 8.47 -16.35
CA TRP A 68 15.21 8.04 -16.91
C TRP A 68 15.80 9.03 -17.93
N PRO A 69 15.11 9.43 -19.02
CA PRO A 69 15.67 10.36 -20.01
C PRO A 69 15.85 11.78 -19.46
N LEU A 70 15.20 12.10 -18.34
CA LEU A 70 15.35 13.38 -17.66
C LEU A 70 16.61 13.43 -16.78
N GLU A 71 17.28 12.29 -16.58
CA GLU A 71 18.45 12.15 -15.71
C GLU A 71 18.18 12.54 -14.25
N TYR A 72 16.98 12.25 -13.75
CA TYR A 72 16.58 12.65 -12.39
C TYR A 72 17.14 11.73 -11.31
N TYR A 73 17.67 10.55 -11.68
CA TYR A 73 18.30 9.63 -10.74
C TYR A 73 19.73 10.06 -10.40
N ASN A 74 19.87 10.68 -9.22
CA ASN A 74 21.09 11.30 -8.76
C ASN A 74 21.44 10.85 -7.33
N PRO A 75 22.73 10.91 -6.95
CA PRO A 75 23.16 10.55 -5.61
C PRO A 75 22.68 11.61 -4.61
N ILE A 76 21.96 11.18 -3.59
CA ILE A 76 21.42 12.03 -2.52
C ILE A 76 22.12 11.75 -1.16
N GLY A 77 23.37 11.28 -1.23
CA GLY A 77 24.19 10.93 -0.07
C GLY A 77 24.31 9.42 0.14
N TRP A 78 23.25 8.77 0.60
CA TRP A 78 23.27 7.34 0.99
C TRP A 78 22.60 6.41 -0.03
N THR A 79 21.90 6.95 -1.01
CA THR A 79 21.22 6.19 -2.08
C THR A 79 21.12 7.02 -3.36
N CYS A 80 20.53 6.43 -4.38
CA CYS A 80 20.18 7.06 -5.65
C CYS A 80 18.69 7.28 -5.72
N TRP A 81 18.28 8.53 -5.92
CA TRP A 81 16.88 8.93 -5.89
C TRP A 81 16.60 10.07 -6.88
N ILE A 82 15.33 10.46 -6.99
CA ILE A 82 14.89 11.64 -7.73
C ILE A 82 15.48 12.88 -7.07
N GLY A 83 16.42 13.55 -7.74
CA GLY A 83 17.15 14.69 -7.21
C GLY A 83 17.85 15.49 -8.30
N SER A 84 18.24 16.73 -8.01
CA SER A 84 19.11 17.53 -8.86
C SER A 84 20.59 17.24 -8.55
N TYR A 85 21.49 17.44 -9.52
CA TYR A 85 22.93 17.29 -9.30
C TYR A 85 23.73 18.45 -9.93
N PRO A 86 24.75 18.99 -9.24
CA PRO A 86 25.18 18.70 -7.86
C PRO A 86 24.09 19.02 -6.80
N PRO A 87 24.16 18.43 -5.59
CA PRO A 87 23.17 18.71 -4.54
C PRO A 87 23.06 20.22 -4.25
N GLY A 88 21.83 20.74 -4.18
CA GLY A 88 21.56 22.16 -3.94
C GLY A 88 21.63 23.07 -5.18
N CYS A 89 21.93 22.55 -6.37
CA CYS A 89 21.97 23.38 -7.58
C CYS A 89 20.61 23.98 -7.98
N SER A 90 19.48 23.42 -7.53
CA SER A 90 18.13 23.93 -7.83
C SER A 90 17.87 25.32 -7.27
N ASP A 91 18.52 25.67 -6.16
CA ASP A 91 18.24 26.88 -5.38
C ASP A 91 19.36 27.93 -5.49
N THR A 92 20.36 27.66 -6.34
CA THR A 92 21.55 28.50 -6.46
C THR A 92 21.69 29.08 -7.86
N THR A 93 22.55 30.10 -8.00
CA THR A 93 22.93 30.66 -9.30
C THR A 93 23.69 29.66 -10.19
N TYR A 94 24.15 28.54 -9.65
CA TYR A 94 24.94 27.56 -10.40
C TYR A 94 24.01 26.60 -11.15
N PRO A 95 24.22 26.39 -12.46
CA PRO A 95 23.37 25.50 -13.24
C PRO A 95 23.54 24.04 -12.81
N CYS A 96 22.43 23.32 -12.67
CA CYS A 96 22.43 21.87 -12.50
C CYS A 96 23.00 21.19 -13.74
N THR A 97 23.87 20.19 -13.55
CA THR A 97 24.37 19.36 -14.65
C THR A 97 23.40 18.24 -14.98
N ARG A 98 22.59 17.80 -14.00
CA ARG A 98 21.55 16.76 -14.15
C ARG A 98 20.32 17.09 -13.34
N GLY A 99 19.16 16.65 -13.80
CA GLY A 99 17.90 16.91 -13.12
C GLY A 99 17.58 18.40 -13.01
N ALA A 100 17.62 19.12 -14.14
CA ALA A 100 17.36 20.55 -14.15
C ALA A 100 15.85 20.84 -14.15
N THR A 101 15.45 21.83 -13.34
CA THR A 101 14.09 22.41 -13.21
C THR A 101 12.97 21.44 -12.81
N GLN A 102 12.17 21.81 -11.80
CA GLN A 102 10.96 21.08 -11.36
C GLN A 102 11.17 19.68 -10.76
N VAL A 103 12.38 19.30 -10.34
CA VAL A 103 12.63 18.00 -9.67
C VAL A 103 11.64 17.74 -8.53
N ASP A 104 11.34 18.74 -7.71
CA ASP A 104 10.36 18.61 -6.63
C ASP A 104 8.95 18.29 -7.13
N ALA A 105 8.52 18.91 -8.22
CA ALA A 105 7.22 18.64 -8.81
C ALA A 105 7.11 17.18 -9.28
N TYR A 106 8.17 16.66 -9.93
CA TYR A 106 8.22 15.26 -10.34
C TYR A 106 8.34 14.31 -9.16
N ARG A 107 9.17 14.61 -8.15
CA ARG A 107 9.29 13.82 -6.91
C ARG A 107 7.94 13.69 -6.22
N TRP A 108 7.20 14.80 -6.13
CA TRP A 108 5.87 14.81 -5.54
C TRP A 108 4.86 14.05 -6.41
N ALA A 109 4.76 14.38 -7.69
CA ALA A 109 3.77 13.82 -8.60
C ALA A 109 3.98 12.33 -8.88
N PHE A 110 5.24 11.89 -9.06
CA PHE A 110 5.60 10.53 -9.48
C PHE A 110 5.89 9.59 -8.32
N PHE A 111 5.86 10.06 -7.08
CA PHE A 111 6.06 9.19 -5.92
C PHE A 111 5.16 9.59 -4.74
N HIS A 112 5.37 10.78 -4.16
CA HIS A 112 4.72 11.10 -2.88
C HIS A 112 3.20 11.14 -2.95
N ALA A 113 2.63 11.82 -3.95
CA ALA A 113 1.18 11.93 -4.11
C ALA A 113 0.51 10.56 -4.23
N GLN A 114 1.15 9.66 -4.98
CA GLN A 114 0.66 8.31 -5.24
C GLN A 114 0.74 7.45 -3.98
N ALA A 115 1.86 7.51 -3.26
CA ALA A 115 2.02 6.82 -2.00
C ALA A 115 1.01 7.28 -0.93
N TRP A 116 0.83 8.60 -0.78
CA TRP A 116 -0.17 9.16 0.15
C TRP A 116 -1.59 8.77 -0.23
N PHE A 117 -1.92 8.79 -1.51
CA PHE A 117 -3.21 8.30 -2.00
C PHE A 117 -3.45 6.85 -1.61
N VAL A 118 -2.47 5.96 -1.84
CA VAL A 118 -2.56 4.56 -1.45
C VAL A 118 -2.72 4.40 0.06
N PHE A 119 -1.96 5.14 0.87
CA PHE A 119 -2.11 5.07 2.33
C PHE A 119 -3.49 5.51 2.81
N ALA A 120 -4.06 6.56 2.21
CA ALA A 120 -5.42 6.98 2.52
C ALA A 120 -6.45 5.89 2.18
N VAL A 121 -6.37 5.32 0.97
CA VAL A 121 -7.26 4.24 0.53
C VAL A 121 -7.11 2.99 1.41
N ALA A 122 -5.89 2.59 1.73
CA ALA A 122 -5.61 1.45 2.60
C ALA A 122 -6.15 1.69 4.03
N GLY A 123 -5.98 2.90 4.57
CA GLY A 123 -6.53 3.29 5.87
C GLY A 123 -8.06 3.22 5.92
N ILE A 124 -8.74 3.75 4.88
CA ILE A 124 -10.20 3.71 4.78
C ILE A 124 -10.71 2.28 4.65
N THR A 125 -10.11 1.48 3.78
CA THR A 125 -10.52 0.08 3.54
C THR A 125 -10.35 -0.78 4.78
N LEU A 126 -9.23 -0.67 5.49
CA LEU A 126 -8.99 -1.38 6.75
C LEU A 126 -9.90 -0.90 7.88
N GLY A 127 -10.18 0.40 7.96
CA GLY A 127 -11.19 0.93 8.89
C GLY A 127 -12.57 0.30 8.63
N ALA A 128 -12.99 0.20 7.38
CA ALA A 128 -14.25 -0.44 7.00
C ALA A 128 -14.27 -1.96 7.30
N ILE A 129 -13.16 -2.66 7.05
CA ILE A 129 -12.99 -4.08 7.41
C ILE A 129 -13.14 -4.24 8.92
N TYR A 130 -12.42 -3.45 9.71
CA TYR A 130 -12.45 -3.53 11.18
C TYR A 130 -13.86 -3.30 11.72
N LEU A 131 -14.55 -2.26 11.27
CA LEU A 131 -15.93 -1.97 11.70
C LEU A 131 -16.90 -3.09 11.31
N THR A 132 -16.77 -3.65 10.11
CA THR A 132 -17.59 -4.78 9.65
C THR A 132 -17.37 -6.03 10.49
N VAL A 133 -16.10 -6.38 10.78
CA VAL A 133 -15.75 -7.53 11.62
C VAL A 133 -16.31 -7.35 13.04
N ARG A 134 -16.13 -6.16 13.64
CA ARG A 134 -16.66 -5.84 14.98
C ARG A 134 -18.18 -5.97 15.04
N LYS A 135 -18.89 -5.52 14.01
CA LYS A 135 -20.35 -5.65 13.92
C LYS A 135 -20.78 -7.12 13.81
N ARG A 136 -20.09 -7.91 12.98
CA ARG A 136 -20.38 -9.36 12.82
C ARG A 136 -20.14 -10.13 14.11
N GLU A 137 -19.06 -9.82 14.82
CA GLU A 137 -18.77 -10.43 16.13
C GLU A 137 -19.86 -10.14 17.16
N ALA A 138 -20.29 -8.89 17.28
CA ALA A 138 -21.35 -8.51 18.22
C ALA A 138 -22.67 -9.26 17.96
N VAL A 139 -23.02 -9.47 16.68
CA VAL A 139 -24.20 -10.24 16.29
C VAL A 139 -24.02 -11.74 16.60
N MET A 140 -22.85 -12.31 16.29
CA MET A 140 -22.55 -13.71 16.61
C MET A 140 -22.59 -14.01 18.12
N GLU A 141 -22.13 -13.07 18.96
CA GLU A 141 -22.20 -13.22 20.42
C GLU A 141 -23.64 -13.32 20.91
N GLN A 142 -24.56 -12.52 20.37
CA GLN A 142 -25.98 -12.59 20.73
C GLN A 142 -26.59 -13.97 20.44
N TYR A 143 -26.29 -14.54 19.27
CA TYR A 143 -26.74 -15.90 18.92
C TYR A 143 -26.08 -16.99 19.78
N ALA A 144 -24.82 -16.80 20.18
CA ALA A 144 -24.13 -17.73 21.07
C ALA A 144 -24.79 -17.83 22.45
N PHE A 145 -25.31 -16.72 22.99
CA PHE A 145 -26.06 -16.73 24.26
C PHE A 145 -27.44 -17.39 24.13
N ALA A 146 -28.18 -17.11 23.05
CA ALA A 146 -29.50 -17.72 22.81
C ALA A 146 -29.43 -19.26 22.68
N HIS A 147 -28.33 -19.80 22.13
CA HIS A 147 -28.16 -21.24 21.99
C HIS A 147 -27.65 -21.93 23.28
N ARG A 148 -27.00 -21.19 24.18
CA ARG A 148 -26.56 -21.73 25.49
C ARG A 148 -27.72 -21.96 26.45
N SER A 149 -28.75 -21.12 26.42
CA SER A 149 -29.92 -21.26 27.29
C SER A 149 -30.79 -22.49 26.95
N SER A 150 -30.71 -23.00 25.71
CA SER A 150 -31.48 -24.15 25.22
C SER A 150 -30.74 -25.49 25.33
N SER A 151 -29.43 -25.50 25.59
CA SER A 151 -28.59 -26.71 25.58
C SER A 151 -27.96 -27.02 26.96
N LEU A 152 -28.79 -27.35 27.95
CA LEU A 152 -28.35 -27.99 29.21
C LEU A 152 -27.99 -29.49 29.07
N ARG A 153 -27.96 -30.04 27.84
CA ARG A 153 -27.65 -31.45 27.59
C ARG A 153 -26.54 -31.62 26.55
N GLY A 154 -25.29 -31.61 27.02
CA GLY A 154 -24.19 -32.29 26.33
C GLY A 154 -22.90 -31.46 26.20
N PRO A 155 -21.73 -32.03 26.51
CA PRO A 155 -20.45 -31.37 26.29
C PRO A 155 -20.12 -31.44 24.79
N ARG A 156 -20.17 -30.31 24.10
CA ARG A 156 -19.70 -30.21 22.70
C ARG A 156 -18.60 -29.15 22.61
N THR A 157 -17.36 -29.64 22.60
CA THR A 157 -16.14 -28.92 22.26
C THR A 157 -16.08 -28.69 20.75
N THR A 158 -16.84 -27.72 20.24
CA THR A 158 -16.61 -27.20 18.89
C THR A 158 -15.86 -25.87 18.98
N PRO A 159 -14.72 -25.74 18.28
CA PRO A 159 -13.88 -24.53 18.34
C PRO A 159 -14.63 -23.31 17.82
N GLN A 160 -14.46 -22.19 18.52
CA GLN A 160 -15.22 -20.95 18.36
C GLN A 160 -14.69 -20.13 17.15
N PRO A 161 -15.44 -20.03 16.04
CA PRO A 161 -14.95 -19.42 14.80
C PRO A 161 -14.72 -17.90 14.88
N SER A 162 -15.32 -17.20 15.86
CA SER A 162 -15.18 -15.74 16.02
C SER A 162 -13.75 -15.29 16.29
N THR A 163 -12.95 -16.10 16.98
CA THR A 163 -11.59 -15.71 17.39
C THR A 163 -10.62 -15.59 16.22
N LEU A 164 -10.88 -16.30 15.10
CA LEU A 164 -9.99 -16.29 13.94
C LEU A 164 -10.13 -14.99 13.13
N ALA A 165 -11.37 -14.57 12.84
CA ALA A 165 -11.63 -13.34 12.08
C ALA A 165 -11.07 -12.10 12.79
N GLN A 166 -11.22 -12.03 14.12
CA GLN A 166 -10.66 -10.97 14.93
C GLN A 166 -9.13 -10.89 14.81
N ARG A 167 -8.47 -12.05 14.92
CA ARG A 167 -7.00 -12.15 14.84
C ARG A 167 -6.51 -11.71 13.47
N VAL A 168 -7.19 -12.11 12.40
CA VAL A 168 -6.86 -11.70 11.03
C VAL A 168 -7.02 -10.20 10.85
N ALA A 169 -8.11 -9.60 11.34
CA ALA A 169 -8.33 -8.17 11.25
C ALA A 169 -7.28 -7.36 12.04
N ILE A 170 -6.97 -7.78 13.27
CA ILE A 170 -5.92 -7.15 14.09
C ILE A 170 -4.55 -7.28 13.40
N GLN A 171 -4.23 -8.45 12.87
CA GLN A 171 -2.98 -8.68 12.15
C GLN A 171 -2.89 -7.78 10.91
N ALA A 172 -3.97 -7.60 10.15
CA ALA A 172 -4.00 -6.70 9.00
C ALA A 172 -3.79 -5.23 9.41
N CYS A 173 -4.45 -4.78 10.49
CA CYS A 173 -4.26 -3.43 11.02
C CYS A 173 -2.83 -3.18 11.50
N LEU A 174 -2.25 -4.14 12.23
CA LEU A 174 -0.85 -4.06 12.70
C LEU A 174 0.12 -4.06 11.51
N TYR A 175 -0.09 -4.94 10.53
CA TYR A 175 0.71 -4.98 9.31
C TYR A 175 0.71 -3.63 8.60
N GLN A 176 -0.47 -3.04 8.37
CA GLN A 176 -0.58 -1.73 7.71
C GLN A 176 0.10 -0.63 8.52
N PHE A 177 -0.03 -0.65 9.84
CA PHE A 177 0.63 0.32 10.71
C PHE A 177 2.15 0.24 10.58
N PHE A 178 2.74 -0.96 10.67
CA PHE A 178 4.18 -1.14 10.49
C PHE A 178 4.63 -0.84 9.06
N PHE A 179 3.81 -1.16 8.07
CA PHE A 179 4.06 -0.78 6.68
C PHE A 179 4.14 0.75 6.55
N PHE A 180 3.16 1.47 7.08
CA PHE A 180 3.17 2.94 7.10
C PHE A 180 4.41 3.48 7.81
N LEU A 181 4.73 2.98 9.01
CA LEU A 181 5.94 3.40 9.74
C LEU A 181 7.22 3.19 8.93
N THR A 182 7.32 2.06 8.22
CA THR A 182 8.47 1.72 7.38
C THR A 182 8.66 2.75 6.26
N TRP A 183 7.57 3.29 5.70
CA TRP A 183 7.61 4.24 4.60
C TRP A 183 7.61 5.70 5.01
N VAL A 184 7.07 6.04 6.18
CA VAL A 184 7.03 7.41 6.70
C VAL A 184 8.44 7.99 6.81
N PHE A 185 9.40 7.22 7.33
CA PHE A 185 10.75 7.73 7.54
C PHE A 185 11.46 8.07 6.22
N PRO A 186 11.53 7.19 5.21
CA PRO A 186 12.01 7.54 3.87
C PRO A 186 11.26 8.74 3.28
N MET A 187 9.94 8.82 3.46
CA MET A 187 9.13 9.90 2.89
C MET A 187 9.46 11.26 3.52
N MET A 188 9.73 11.31 4.83
CA MET A 188 10.10 12.56 5.53
C MET A 188 11.52 13.04 5.23
N GLN A 189 12.44 12.14 4.88
CA GLN A 189 13.81 12.53 4.49
C GLN A 189 13.87 13.29 3.16
N PHE A 190 12.79 13.24 2.38
CA PHE A 190 12.73 13.79 1.03
C PHE A 190 11.58 14.80 0.87
N VAL A 191 11.23 15.53 1.92
CA VAL A 191 10.43 16.75 1.81
C VAL A 191 11.38 17.93 1.86
#